data_AF-A0A6I1EVX3-F1
#
_entry.id   AF-A0A6I1EVX3-F1
#
_cell.length_a   1.000
_cell.length_b   1.000
_cell.length_c   1.000
_cell.angle_alpha   90.00
_cell.angle_beta   90.00
_cell.angle_gamma   90.00
#
_symmetry.space_group_name_H-M   'P 1'
#
loop_
_entity.id
_entity.type
_entity.pdbx_description
1 polymer ?
#
loop_
_entity_poly.entity_id
_entity_poly.type
_entity_poly.pdbx_seq_one_letter_code
_entity_poly.pdbx_strand_id
1 'polypeptide(L)'
;MTTPTPAPESASTSQQVGMKREVGLFGGISVLAGIMVGSGIFYIGGIVLQRAGDNLGLALLVWAIGGLITLLSGICFAELGAMMPKAGGYYVYLREAYGERVAFMCGITNFFLSSSGSISALALAFAAAISSMYPLDDMVQKAIALVSIVVLSLVNMRGIKLGSMVQNVFMVLKLLPILLIIGCGLFMGQESPDLFHFPAEAPSLSSILSMMAFAVLATLWAYEGWTNLNTVAEEMKNPKRNLPLALILSIVGVAVLYVVFNYSVYRVLPYDTILEMVKNGNFYLGTAAAETLFGVTGMAIVGTAMMLAIFNSLNGCIMVFPRMYYAMARDGALFKSLAKLHPTYRTPINAQLASMVMAMILVCSRSLSELTSLVAICGLIFHGMTFLSVIVLRRKYPTMERPYKVWLYPFSIILVLIFMLALIINTIWQDPVTAALGLIVPILGLGIYEILFRRSHEAATGKKD
;
A
#
# COMPACT_ATOMS: atom_id res chain seq x y z
N MET A 1 -65.62 -26.05 -18.42
CA MET A 1 -64.57 -25.03 -18.22
C MET A 1 -63.65 -25.53 -17.11
N THR A 2 -62.58 -26.19 -17.50
CA THR A 2 -61.52 -26.71 -16.62
C THR A 2 -60.37 -25.70 -16.64
N THR A 3 -60.06 -25.12 -15.49
CA THR A 3 -58.92 -24.22 -15.31
C THR A 3 -57.61 -24.98 -15.48
N PRO A 4 -56.63 -24.49 -16.25
CA PRO A 4 -55.33 -25.15 -16.35
C PRO A 4 -54.47 -24.82 -15.13
N THR A 5 -53.94 -25.86 -14.49
CA THR A 5 -52.92 -25.80 -13.44
C THR A 5 -51.62 -25.21 -14.03
N PRO A 6 -50.95 -24.23 -13.40
CA PRO A 6 -49.67 -23.75 -13.89
C PRO A 6 -48.57 -24.79 -13.65
N ALA A 7 -47.77 -25.04 -14.69
CA ALA A 7 -46.61 -25.94 -14.63
C ALA A 7 -45.53 -25.36 -13.68
N PRO A 8 -44.70 -26.20 -13.03
CA PRO A 8 -43.62 -25.70 -12.18
C PRO A 8 -42.55 -25.06 -13.06
N GLU A 9 -42.31 -23.75 -12.86
CA GLU A 9 -41.13 -23.08 -13.40
C GLU A 9 -39.87 -23.75 -12.85
N SER A 10 -39.10 -24.37 -13.74
CA SER A 10 -37.75 -24.85 -13.46
C SER A 10 -36.82 -23.67 -13.20
N ALA A 11 -36.81 -23.17 -11.97
CA ALA A 11 -35.82 -22.20 -11.51
C ALA A 11 -34.45 -22.86 -11.34
N SER A 12 -33.73 -23.05 -12.45
CA SER A 12 -32.27 -23.23 -12.43
C SER A 12 -31.60 -21.86 -12.53
N THR A 13 -31.87 -20.98 -11.58
CA THR A 13 -31.00 -19.83 -11.34
C THR A 13 -29.69 -20.36 -10.78
N SER A 14 -28.71 -20.55 -11.66
CA SER A 14 -27.31 -20.66 -11.25
C SER A 14 -26.99 -19.42 -10.41
N GLN A 15 -27.05 -19.54 -9.08
CA GLN A 15 -26.63 -18.50 -8.16
C GLN A 15 -25.20 -18.13 -8.54
N GLN A 16 -25.01 -16.95 -9.12
CA GLN A 16 -23.67 -16.43 -9.39
C GLN A 16 -22.90 -16.47 -8.07
N VAL A 17 -21.86 -17.30 -8.05
CA VAL A 17 -21.01 -17.49 -6.89
C VAL A 17 -20.29 -16.17 -6.66
N GLY A 18 -20.80 -15.34 -5.74
CA GLY A 18 -20.15 -14.09 -5.34
C GLY A 18 -19.11 -14.31 -4.23
N MET A 19 -18.24 -13.31 -4.05
CA MET A 19 -17.30 -13.25 -2.92
C MET A 19 -18.05 -13.10 -1.58
N LYS A 20 -17.48 -13.63 -0.49
CA LYS A 20 -18.06 -13.48 0.85
C LYS A 20 -17.69 -12.12 1.45
N ARG A 21 -18.70 -11.42 1.99
CA ARG A 21 -18.50 -10.17 2.73
C ARG A 21 -18.10 -10.43 4.17
N GLU A 22 -16.82 -10.71 4.39
CA GLU A 22 -16.28 -11.10 5.69
C GLU A 22 -15.37 -10.05 6.34
N VAL A 23 -14.83 -9.10 5.57
CA VAL A 23 -13.93 -8.06 6.09
C VAL A 23 -14.74 -6.93 6.72
N GLY A 24 -14.70 -6.82 8.05
CA GLY A 24 -15.32 -5.71 8.80
C GLY A 24 -14.48 -4.43 8.78
N LEU A 25 -14.94 -3.38 9.48
CA LEU A 25 -14.22 -2.10 9.60
C LEU A 25 -12.81 -2.30 10.20
N PHE A 26 -12.71 -3.00 11.34
CA PHE A 26 -11.42 -3.27 11.96
C PHE A 26 -10.49 -4.09 11.06
N GLY A 27 -11.02 -5.10 10.36
CA GLY A 27 -10.25 -5.84 9.37
C GLY A 27 -9.72 -4.95 8.25
N GLY A 28 -10.54 -4.02 7.74
CA GLY A 28 -10.11 -3.03 6.75
C GLY A 28 -9.01 -2.10 7.27
N ILE A 29 -9.14 -1.61 8.52
CA ILE A 29 -8.11 -0.79 9.18
C ILE A 29 -6.82 -1.58 9.34
N SER A 30 -6.91 -2.82 9.83
CA SER A 30 -5.76 -3.69 10.04
C SER A 30 -5.05 -4.07 8.75
N VAL A 31 -5.75 -4.20 7.64
CA VAL A 31 -5.15 -4.44 6.33
C VAL A 31 -4.40 -3.19 5.90
N LEU A 32 -5.04 -2.03 5.95
CA LEU A 32 -4.43 -0.80 5.45
C LEU A 32 -3.26 -0.33 6.32
N ALA A 33 -3.48 -0.11 7.62
CA ALA A 33 -2.41 0.23 8.55
C ALA A 33 -1.39 -0.91 8.69
N GLY A 34 -1.81 -2.14 8.44
CA GLY A 34 -0.95 -3.31 8.38
C GLY A 34 0.08 -3.24 7.26
N ILE A 35 -0.32 -2.79 6.07
CA ILE A 35 0.59 -2.57 4.95
C ILE A 35 1.42 -1.31 5.17
N MET A 36 0.79 -0.20 5.60
CA MET A 36 1.44 1.11 5.75
C MET A 36 2.54 1.14 6.83
N VAL A 37 2.27 0.60 8.02
CA VAL A 37 3.23 0.63 9.14
C VAL A 37 4.29 -0.45 8.94
N GLY A 38 5.28 -0.18 8.09
CA GLY A 38 6.41 -1.07 7.84
C GLY A 38 7.56 -0.89 8.84
N SER A 39 8.73 -1.44 8.50
CA SER A 39 9.99 -1.22 9.23
C SER A 39 10.50 0.23 9.12
N GLY A 40 9.99 1.00 8.15
CA GLY A 40 10.34 2.38 7.88
C GLY A 40 10.20 3.32 9.09
N ILE A 41 9.29 3.04 10.01
CA ILE A 41 9.05 3.88 11.20
C ILE A 41 10.33 4.08 12.04
N PHE A 42 11.24 3.10 12.07
CA PHE A 42 12.44 3.15 12.91
C PHE A 42 13.61 3.93 12.31
N TYR A 43 13.60 4.19 10.99
CA TYR A 43 14.75 4.83 10.32
C TYR A 43 14.41 5.97 9.36
N ILE A 44 13.21 6.01 8.77
CA ILE A 44 12.82 7.12 7.88
C ILE A 44 12.81 8.44 8.64
N GLY A 45 12.57 8.41 9.96
CA GLY A 45 12.70 9.57 10.83
C GLY A 45 14.03 10.30 10.70
N GLY A 46 15.15 9.56 10.69
CA GLY A 46 16.48 10.14 10.49
C GLY A 46 16.68 10.72 9.10
N ILE A 47 16.14 10.07 8.06
CA ILE A 47 16.20 10.58 6.68
C ILE A 47 15.39 11.88 6.54
N VAL A 48 14.18 11.91 7.12
CA VAL A 48 13.32 13.10 7.11
C VAL A 48 13.99 14.24 7.87
N LEU A 49 14.61 13.95 9.02
CA LEU A 49 15.36 14.93 9.79
C LEU A 49 16.52 15.52 8.98
N GLN A 50 17.34 14.68 8.36
CA GLN A 50 18.43 15.11 7.49
C GLN A 50 17.94 16.05 6.37
N ARG A 51 16.84 15.66 5.71
CA ARG A 51 16.26 16.46 4.61
C ARG A 51 15.57 17.73 5.08
N ALA A 52 15.13 17.76 6.33
CA ALA A 52 14.61 18.96 7.01
C ALA A 52 15.74 19.83 7.58
N GLY A 53 17.00 19.59 7.21
CA GLY A 53 18.18 20.33 7.68
C GLY A 53 18.39 20.23 9.17
N ASP A 54 18.19 19.02 9.69
CA ASP A 54 18.50 18.67 11.06
C ASP A 54 17.69 19.46 12.12
N ASN A 55 16.60 20.11 11.70
CA ASN A 55 15.66 20.79 12.57
C ASN A 55 14.52 19.83 12.99
N LEU A 56 14.41 19.58 14.30
CA LEU A 56 13.47 18.62 14.87
C LEU A 56 12.01 19.03 14.64
N GLY A 57 11.67 20.31 14.81
CA GLY A 57 10.30 20.81 14.62
C GLY A 57 9.85 20.76 13.18
N LEU A 58 10.74 21.11 12.24
CA LEU A 58 10.50 21.03 10.81
C LEU A 58 10.30 19.58 10.37
N ALA A 59 11.10 18.65 10.89
CA ALA A 59 10.93 17.23 10.64
C ALA A 59 9.54 16.72 11.08
N LEU A 60 9.06 17.11 12.27
CA LEU A 60 7.72 16.75 12.74
C LEU A 60 6.60 17.38 11.90
N LEU A 61 6.78 18.64 11.50
CA LEU A 61 5.84 19.33 10.61
C LEU A 61 5.76 18.64 9.24
N VAL A 62 6.90 18.20 8.70
CA VAL A 62 6.98 17.43 7.46
C VAL A 62 6.22 16.10 7.57
N TRP A 63 6.35 15.38 8.68
CA TRP A 63 5.56 14.16 8.93
C TRP A 63 4.05 14.42 8.94
N ALA A 64 3.61 15.53 9.55
CA ALA A 64 2.21 15.92 9.58
C ALA A 64 1.70 16.32 8.18
N ILE A 65 2.48 17.08 7.42
CA ILE A 65 2.15 17.48 6.04
C ILE A 65 2.10 16.26 5.12
N GLY A 66 3.07 15.35 5.20
CA GLY A 66 3.05 14.08 4.47
C GLY A 66 1.82 13.24 4.76
N GLY A 67 1.41 13.18 6.05
CA GLY A 67 0.18 12.52 6.47
C GLY A 67 -1.07 13.19 5.89
N LEU A 68 -1.12 14.53 5.85
CA LEU A 68 -2.21 15.29 5.26
C LEU A 68 -2.31 15.05 3.74
N ILE A 69 -1.20 15.08 3.01
CA ILE A 69 -1.17 14.79 1.56
C ILE A 69 -1.64 13.37 1.29
N THR A 70 -1.21 12.41 2.12
CA THR A 70 -1.66 11.02 2.05
C THR A 70 -3.17 10.92 2.31
N LEU A 71 -3.70 11.66 3.29
CA LEU A 71 -5.13 11.70 3.58
C LEU A 71 -5.93 12.25 2.40
N LEU A 72 -5.48 13.36 1.81
CA LEU A 72 -6.11 13.96 0.61
C LEU A 72 -6.10 12.99 -0.58
N SER A 73 -5.07 12.16 -0.68
CA SER A 73 -4.99 11.09 -1.68
C SER A 73 -5.98 9.95 -1.35
N GLY A 74 -6.02 9.51 -0.08
CA GLY A 74 -6.89 8.45 0.40
C GLY A 74 -8.38 8.75 0.29
N ILE A 75 -8.80 9.99 0.50
CA ILE A 75 -10.22 10.38 0.35
C ILE A 75 -10.69 10.30 -1.11
N CYS A 76 -9.80 10.44 -2.08
CA CYS A 76 -10.12 10.20 -3.50
C CYS A 76 -10.47 8.72 -3.73
N PHE A 77 -9.68 7.81 -3.16
CA PHE A 77 -9.96 6.38 -3.17
C PHE A 77 -11.22 6.02 -2.36
N ALA A 78 -11.51 6.75 -1.29
CA ALA A 78 -12.73 6.56 -0.50
C ALA A 78 -13.99 6.86 -1.31
N GLU A 79 -14.03 7.95 -2.09
CA GLU A 79 -15.17 8.26 -2.97
C GLU A 79 -15.34 7.19 -4.04
N LEU A 80 -14.26 6.89 -4.78
CA LEU A 80 -14.30 5.92 -5.89
C LEU A 80 -14.70 4.52 -5.41
N GLY A 81 -14.17 4.08 -4.27
CA GLY A 81 -14.48 2.77 -3.72
C GLY A 81 -15.87 2.68 -3.08
N ALA A 82 -16.37 3.75 -2.47
CA ALA A 82 -17.75 3.77 -1.97
C ALA A 82 -18.77 3.83 -3.13
N MET A 83 -18.42 4.52 -4.22
CA MET A 83 -19.23 4.60 -5.45
C MET A 83 -19.24 3.26 -6.19
N MET A 84 -18.11 2.55 -6.25
CA MET A 84 -17.95 1.30 -7.00
C MET A 84 -17.26 0.21 -6.15
N PRO A 85 -17.97 -0.41 -5.18
CA PRO A 85 -17.38 -1.40 -4.26
C PRO A 85 -17.24 -2.78 -4.90
N LYS A 86 -16.36 -2.88 -5.91
CA LYS A 86 -16.03 -4.10 -6.66
C LYS A 86 -14.60 -4.54 -6.38
N ALA A 87 -14.32 -5.83 -6.57
CA ALA A 87 -12.96 -6.34 -6.55
C ALA A 87 -12.12 -5.68 -7.65
N GLY A 88 -10.84 -5.43 -7.35
CA GLY A 88 -9.84 -4.93 -8.30
C GLY A 88 -9.42 -3.46 -8.12
N GLY A 89 -10.09 -2.70 -7.25
CA GLY A 89 -9.62 -1.39 -6.82
C GLY A 89 -9.46 -0.40 -7.98
N TYR A 90 -8.31 0.26 -8.07
CA TYR A 90 -8.09 1.31 -9.07
C TYR A 90 -8.08 0.82 -10.52
N TYR A 91 -7.89 -0.48 -10.79
CA TYR A 91 -8.17 -1.06 -12.11
C TYR A 91 -9.61 -0.77 -12.57
N VAL A 92 -10.59 -0.96 -11.67
CA VAL A 92 -12.01 -0.70 -11.96
C VAL A 92 -12.24 0.79 -12.22
N TYR A 93 -11.60 1.67 -11.44
CA TYR A 93 -11.81 3.12 -11.58
C TYR A 93 -11.24 3.64 -12.90
N LEU A 94 -10.05 3.17 -13.28
CA LEU A 94 -9.42 3.51 -14.55
C LEU A 94 -10.23 2.98 -15.73
N ARG A 95 -10.80 1.77 -15.62
CA ARG A 95 -11.68 1.20 -16.65
C ARG A 95 -12.92 2.06 -16.87
N GLU A 96 -13.62 2.42 -15.80
CA GLU A 96 -14.85 3.21 -15.90
C GLU A 96 -14.57 4.64 -16.40
N ALA A 97 -13.42 5.21 -16.05
CA ALA A 97 -13.03 6.56 -16.47
C ALA A 97 -12.47 6.62 -17.90
N TYR A 98 -11.54 5.72 -18.24
CA TYR A 98 -10.70 5.81 -19.44
C TYR A 98 -10.83 4.62 -20.40
N GLY A 99 -11.56 3.57 -20.03
CA GLY A 99 -11.78 2.37 -20.84
C GLY A 99 -10.81 1.23 -20.55
N GLU A 100 -11.07 0.08 -21.18
CA GLU A 100 -10.39 -1.19 -20.88
C GLU A 100 -8.89 -1.15 -21.17
N ARG A 101 -8.46 -0.45 -22.22
CA ARG A 101 -7.03 -0.36 -22.60
C ARG A 101 -6.17 0.16 -21.46
N VAL A 102 -6.56 1.30 -20.87
CA VAL A 102 -5.84 1.91 -19.74
C VAL A 102 -5.89 1.02 -18.51
N ALA A 103 -7.04 0.40 -18.26
CA ALA A 103 -7.21 -0.52 -17.15
C ALA A 103 -6.31 -1.75 -17.30
N PHE A 104 -6.24 -2.37 -18.49
CA PHE A 104 -5.37 -3.50 -18.76
C PHE A 104 -3.90 -3.14 -18.56
N MET A 105 -3.44 -2.00 -19.09
CA MET A 105 -2.08 -1.49 -18.88
C MET A 105 -1.74 -1.39 -17.38
N CYS A 106 -2.66 -0.87 -16.59
CA CYS A 106 -2.53 -0.81 -15.13
C CYS A 106 -2.42 -2.21 -14.50
N GLY A 107 -3.36 -3.10 -14.84
CA GLY A 107 -3.46 -4.42 -14.24
C GLY A 107 -2.27 -5.33 -14.58
N ILE A 108 -1.81 -5.32 -15.82
CA ILE A 108 -0.68 -6.15 -16.28
C ILE A 108 0.65 -5.65 -15.71
N THR A 109 0.82 -4.33 -15.59
CA THR A 109 1.98 -3.72 -14.93
C THR A 109 2.01 -4.10 -13.44
N ASN A 110 0.85 -4.11 -12.79
CA ASN A 110 0.74 -4.61 -11.41
C ASN A 110 1.07 -6.09 -11.30
N PHE A 111 0.61 -6.91 -12.24
CA PHE A 111 0.87 -8.35 -12.23
C PHE A 111 2.36 -8.68 -12.33
N PHE A 112 3.07 -8.11 -13.31
CA PHE A 112 4.47 -8.47 -13.54
C PHE A 112 5.47 -7.70 -12.68
N LEU A 113 5.16 -6.44 -12.32
CA LEU A 113 6.12 -5.55 -11.70
C LEU A 113 5.69 -5.10 -10.32
N SER A 114 4.63 -4.31 -10.21
CA SER A 114 4.33 -3.59 -8.96
C SER A 114 3.93 -4.53 -7.81
N SER A 115 2.76 -5.17 -7.91
CA SER A 115 2.23 -5.98 -6.83
C SER A 115 3.09 -7.22 -6.53
N SER A 116 3.53 -7.93 -7.57
CA SER A 116 4.41 -9.10 -7.40
C SER A 116 5.80 -8.69 -6.91
N GLY A 117 6.31 -7.54 -7.34
CA GLY A 117 7.55 -6.95 -6.84
C GLY A 117 7.46 -6.60 -5.36
N SER A 118 6.37 -6.00 -4.90
CA SER A 118 6.15 -5.70 -3.48
C SER A 118 6.11 -6.95 -2.61
N ILE A 119 5.40 -8.01 -3.05
CA ILE A 119 5.38 -9.29 -2.33
C ILE A 119 6.80 -9.86 -2.23
N SER A 120 7.55 -9.83 -3.33
CA SER A 120 8.92 -10.38 -3.40
C SER A 120 9.90 -9.59 -2.54
N ALA A 121 9.84 -8.26 -2.61
CA ALA A 121 10.67 -7.36 -1.83
C ALA A 121 10.40 -7.53 -0.32
N LEU A 122 9.13 -7.58 0.09
CA LEU A 122 8.78 -7.79 1.50
C LEU A 122 9.21 -9.18 1.99
N ALA A 123 9.11 -10.22 1.17
CA ALA A 123 9.56 -11.56 1.54
C ALA A 123 11.09 -11.63 1.72
N LEU A 124 11.86 -11.01 0.82
CA LEU A 124 13.32 -10.89 0.96
C LEU A 124 13.71 -9.99 2.15
N ALA A 125 13.01 -8.88 2.35
CA ALA A 125 13.23 -8.00 3.51
C ALA A 125 12.95 -8.72 4.83
N PHE A 126 11.95 -9.60 4.87
CA PHE A 126 11.66 -10.42 6.04
C PHE A 126 12.81 -11.40 6.33
N ALA A 127 13.31 -12.08 5.29
CA ALA A 127 14.46 -12.97 5.44
C ALA A 127 15.73 -12.22 5.87
N ALA A 128 15.98 -11.04 5.30
CA ALA A 128 17.10 -10.18 5.70
C ALA A 128 16.98 -9.69 7.14
N ALA A 129 15.76 -9.38 7.61
CA ALA A 129 15.51 -9.00 9.00
C ALA A 129 15.73 -10.16 9.99
N ILE A 130 15.49 -11.40 9.59
CA ILE A 130 15.91 -12.58 10.38
C ILE A 130 17.44 -12.70 10.35
N SER A 131 18.04 -12.51 9.17
CA SER A 131 19.49 -12.63 8.98
C SER A 131 20.31 -11.60 9.78
N SER A 132 19.72 -10.46 10.14
CA SER A 132 20.39 -9.45 10.95
C SER A 132 20.51 -9.86 12.42
N MET A 133 19.67 -10.78 12.89
CA MET A 133 19.73 -11.33 14.26
C MET A 133 20.54 -12.62 14.31
N TYR A 134 20.43 -13.44 13.26
CA TYR A 134 21.15 -14.70 13.13
C TYR A 134 21.78 -14.72 11.74
N PRO A 135 23.11 -14.76 11.59
CA PRO A 135 23.74 -14.80 10.27
C PRO A 135 23.21 -15.99 9.45
N LEU A 136 22.59 -15.72 8.31
CA LEU A 136 22.05 -16.72 7.39
C LEU A 136 22.65 -16.56 6.00
N ASP A 137 23.01 -17.68 5.37
CA ASP A 137 23.46 -17.70 3.99
C ASP A 137 22.36 -17.23 3.03
N ASP A 138 22.75 -16.65 1.89
CA ASP A 138 21.84 -16.13 0.86
C ASP A 138 20.81 -17.16 0.38
N MET A 139 21.22 -18.42 0.25
CA MET A 139 20.31 -19.51 -0.16
C MET A 139 19.23 -19.77 0.90
N VAL A 140 19.59 -19.71 2.18
CA VAL A 140 18.65 -19.88 3.30
C VAL A 140 17.71 -18.69 3.37
N GLN A 141 18.20 -17.47 3.17
CA GLN A 141 17.34 -16.28 3.11
C GLN A 141 16.32 -16.36 1.97
N LYS A 142 16.74 -16.78 0.77
CA LYS A 142 15.82 -17.02 -0.36
C LYS A 142 14.80 -18.11 -0.04
N ALA A 143 15.22 -19.21 0.59
CA ALA A 143 14.30 -20.27 1.00
C ALA A 143 13.24 -19.76 2.01
N ILE A 144 13.65 -18.96 3.00
CA ILE A 144 12.73 -18.33 3.97
C ILE A 144 11.73 -17.41 3.25
N ALA A 145 12.19 -16.59 2.30
CA ALA A 145 11.32 -15.72 1.52
C ALA A 145 10.27 -16.52 0.72
N LEU A 146 10.69 -17.57 0.01
CA LEU A 146 9.80 -18.44 -0.76
C LEU A 146 8.79 -19.18 0.14
N VAL A 147 9.25 -19.76 1.25
CA VAL A 147 8.38 -20.45 2.22
C VAL A 147 7.36 -19.48 2.81
N SER A 148 7.76 -18.26 3.15
CA SER A 148 6.86 -17.23 3.68
C SER A 148 5.75 -16.89 2.68
N ILE A 149 6.10 -16.72 1.40
CA ILE A 149 5.12 -16.48 0.32
C ILE A 149 4.16 -17.65 0.19
N VAL A 150 4.65 -18.89 0.18
CA VAL A 150 3.81 -20.10 0.04
C VAL A 150 2.87 -20.24 1.23
N VAL A 151 3.38 -20.17 2.46
CA VAL A 151 2.57 -20.33 3.68
C VAL A 151 1.47 -19.29 3.75
N LEU A 152 1.80 -18.01 3.56
CA LEU A 152 0.81 -16.94 3.58
C LEU A 152 -0.19 -17.04 2.42
N SER A 153 0.26 -17.46 1.23
CA SER A 153 -0.64 -17.69 0.10
C SER A 153 -1.64 -18.81 0.39
N LEU A 154 -1.19 -19.93 0.97
CA LEU A 154 -2.06 -21.05 1.36
C LEU A 154 -3.10 -20.65 2.41
N VAL A 155 -2.69 -19.85 3.41
CA VAL A 155 -3.60 -19.28 4.41
C VAL A 155 -4.68 -18.43 3.73
N ASN A 156 -4.30 -17.55 2.81
CA ASN A 156 -5.22 -16.66 2.11
C ASN A 156 -6.11 -17.38 1.08
N MET A 157 -5.68 -18.53 0.53
CA MET A 157 -6.52 -19.37 -0.34
C MET A 157 -7.67 -20.03 0.42
N ARG A 158 -7.48 -20.38 1.70
CA ARG A 158 -8.50 -21.02 2.56
C ARG A 158 -9.62 -20.09 3.02
N GLY A 159 -9.59 -18.80 2.66
CA GLY A 159 -10.67 -17.85 2.92
C GLY A 159 -10.16 -16.51 3.44
N ILE A 160 -10.83 -15.42 3.03
CA ILE A 160 -10.43 -14.08 3.43
C ILE A 160 -10.58 -13.84 4.94
N LYS A 161 -11.51 -14.53 5.62
CA LYS A 161 -11.63 -14.46 7.09
C LYS A 161 -10.35 -14.92 7.80
N LEU A 162 -9.71 -15.99 7.33
CA LEU A 162 -8.47 -16.49 7.93
C LEU A 162 -7.30 -15.55 7.64
N GLY A 163 -7.16 -15.08 6.40
CA GLY A 163 -6.16 -14.08 6.02
C GLY A 163 -6.30 -12.78 6.83
N SER A 164 -7.53 -12.30 7.02
CA SER A 164 -7.82 -11.13 7.86
C SER A 164 -7.55 -11.39 9.34
N MET A 165 -7.74 -12.61 9.85
CA MET A 165 -7.39 -12.94 11.23
C MET A 165 -5.89 -12.85 11.46
N VAL A 166 -5.08 -13.45 10.56
CA VAL A 166 -3.62 -13.33 10.60
C VAL A 166 -3.20 -11.87 10.54
N GLN A 167 -3.76 -11.09 9.61
CA GLN A 167 -3.50 -9.66 9.51
C GLN A 167 -3.78 -8.92 10.82
N ASN A 168 -4.91 -9.19 11.46
CA ASN A 168 -5.32 -8.54 12.70
C ASN A 168 -4.38 -8.85 13.86
N VAL A 169 -4.00 -10.12 14.02
CA VAL A 169 -3.10 -10.57 15.09
C VAL A 169 -1.73 -9.89 14.93
N PHE A 170 -1.13 -9.98 13.74
CA PHE A 170 0.20 -9.39 13.51
C PHE A 170 0.19 -7.87 13.52
N MET A 171 -0.92 -7.23 13.15
CA MET A 171 -1.10 -5.78 13.32
C MET A 171 -1.02 -5.36 14.79
N VAL A 172 -1.72 -6.06 15.69
CA VAL A 172 -1.67 -5.76 17.11
C VAL A 172 -0.26 -6.03 17.66
N LEU A 173 0.32 -7.19 17.33
CA LEU A 173 1.65 -7.58 17.81
C LEU A 173 2.74 -6.59 17.39
N LYS A 174 2.72 -6.09 16.14
CA LYS A 174 3.74 -5.11 15.71
C LYS A 174 3.56 -3.73 16.34
N LEU A 175 2.34 -3.36 16.73
CA LEU A 175 2.08 -2.07 17.38
C LEU A 175 2.56 -2.06 18.84
N LEU A 176 2.56 -3.20 19.54
CA LEU A 176 2.94 -3.25 20.96
C LEU A 176 4.35 -2.69 21.22
N PRO A 177 5.42 -3.11 20.50
CA PRO A 177 6.75 -2.50 20.64
C PRO A 177 6.78 -1.00 20.33
N ILE A 178 6.06 -0.56 19.30
CA ILE A 178 6.03 0.85 18.89
C ILE A 178 5.37 1.70 19.97
N LEU A 179 4.23 1.25 20.50
CA LEU A 179 3.51 1.93 21.58
C LEU A 179 4.30 1.92 22.89
N LEU A 180 5.06 0.87 23.15
CA LEU A 180 5.97 0.80 24.30
C LEU A 180 7.07 1.87 24.20
N ILE A 181 7.74 1.99 23.04
CA ILE A 181 8.77 3.01 22.81
C ILE A 181 8.17 4.41 22.89
N ILE A 182 6.97 4.63 22.33
CA ILE A 182 6.26 5.91 22.45
C ILE A 182 5.99 6.24 23.91
N GLY A 183 5.38 5.32 24.66
CA GLY A 183 5.03 5.54 26.06
C GLY A 183 6.26 5.84 26.91
N CYS A 184 7.27 4.99 26.86
CA CYS A 184 8.51 5.20 27.60
C CYS A 184 9.24 6.47 27.14
N GLY A 185 9.30 6.75 25.84
CA GLY A 185 9.95 7.97 25.35
C GLY A 185 9.27 9.25 25.82
N LEU A 186 7.94 9.29 25.86
CA LEU A 186 7.20 10.46 26.33
C LEU A 186 7.28 10.65 27.86
N PHE A 187 7.25 9.58 28.65
CA PHE A 187 7.18 9.66 30.11
C PHE A 187 8.54 9.55 30.82
N MET A 188 9.51 8.85 30.24
CA MET A 188 10.83 8.61 30.82
C MET A 188 11.94 9.38 30.11
N GLY A 189 11.68 9.88 28.88
CA GLY A 189 12.62 10.71 28.14
C GLY A 189 12.89 12.02 28.86
N GLN A 190 14.18 12.28 29.13
CA GLN A 190 14.64 13.45 29.90
C GLN A 190 15.01 14.63 29.02
N GLU A 191 15.16 14.42 27.71
CA GLU A 191 15.49 15.49 26.78
C GLU A 191 14.29 16.42 26.60
N SER A 192 14.58 17.71 26.48
CA SER A 192 13.60 18.75 26.16
C SER A 192 13.93 19.30 24.77
N PRO A 193 13.44 18.65 23.69
CA PRO A 193 13.87 18.98 22.34
C PRO A 193 13.48 20.40 21.95
N ASP A 194 14.48 21.21 21.59
CA ASP A 194 14.24 22.53 20.99
C ASP A 194 13.77 22.34 19.54
N LEU A 195 12.48 22.61 19.31
CA LEU A 195 11.85 22.43 18.00
C LEU A 195 12.18 23.56 17.01
N PHE A 196 12.78 24.66 17.47
CA PHE A 196 13.05 25.84 16.65
C PHE A 196 14.54 26.00 16.31
N HIS A 197 15.41 25.21 16.93
CA HIS A 197 16.85 25.26 16.72
C HIS A 197 17.25 24.86 15.29
N PHE A 198 18.05 25.69 14.62
CA PHE A 198 18.76 25.34 13.40
C PHE A 198 20.27 25.25 13.70
N PRO A 199 20.97 24.19 13.27
CA PRO A 199 22.39 24.04 13.53
C PRO A 199 23.30 24.98 12.71
N ALA A 200 22.74 25.67 11.70
CA ALA A 200 23.40 26.72 10.93
C ALA A 200 22.62 28.04 11.03
N GLU A 201 23.10 29.12 10.38
CA GLU A 201 22.34 30.38 10.26
C GLU A 201 20.90 30.10 9.81
N ALA A 202 19.94 30.82 10.42
CA ALA A 202 18.52 30.63 10.17
C ALA A 202 18.23 30.70 8.65
N PRO A 203 17.79 29.59 8.03
CA PRO A 203 17.61 29.54 6.59
C PRO A 203 16.50 30.51 6.16
N SER A 204 16.63 31.06 4.96
CA SER A 204 15.56 31.86 4.36
C SER A 204 14.28 31.04 4.20
N LEU A 205 13.12 31.71 4.14
CA LEU A 205 11.84 31.04 3.94
C LEU A 205 11.82 30.16 2.69
N SER A 206 12.45 30.59 1.59
CA SER A 206 12.54 29.81 0.36
C SER A 206 13.35 28.52 0.53
N SER A 207 14.41 28.56 1.35
CA SER A 207 15.20 27.38 1.69
C SER A 207 14.39 26.41 2.54
N ILE A 208 13.69 26.90 3.57
CA ILE A 208 12.79 26.08 4.42
C ILE A 208 11.73 25.38 3.56
N LEU A 209 11.06 26.10 2.65
CA LEU A 209 10.05 25.52 1.76
C LEU A 209 10.65 24.42 0.86
N SER A 210 11.87 24.60 0.37
CA SER A 210 12.57 23.61 -0.47
C SER A 210 12.93 22.35 0.34
N MET A 211 13.43 22.53 1.56
CA MET A 211 13.75 21.44 2.49
C MET A 211 12.49 20.65 2.86
N MET A 212 11.40 21.35 3.19
CA MET A 212 10.10 20.72 3.44
C MET A 212 9.62 19.91 2.24
N ALA A 213 9.65 20.47 1.04
CA ALA A 213 9.23 19.76 -0.17
C ALA A 213 10.04 18.48 -0.40
N PHE A 214 11.36 18.54 -0.21
CA PHE A 214 12.24 17.38 -0.35
C PHE A 214 12.06 16.32 0.74
N ALA A 215 11.86 16.76 1.99
CA ALA A 215 11.65 15.88 3.14
C ALA A 215 10.26 15.20 3.10
N VAL A 216 9.23 15.89 2.61
CA VAL A 216 7.89 15.31 2.40
C VAL A 216 7.98 14.08 1.48
N LEU A 217 8.83 14.08 0.46
CA LEU A 217 8.99 12.91 -0.43
C LEU A 217 9.40 11.65 0.35
N ALA A 218 10.25 11.78 1.37
CA ALA A 218 10.64 10.65 2.22
C ALA A 218 9.46 10.16 3.08
N THR A 219 8.63 11.07 3.58
CA THR A 219 7.43 10.68 4.34
C THR A 219 6.40 9.95 3.47
N LEU A 220 6.24 10.33 2.20
CA LEU A 220 5.30 9.65 1.30
C LEU A 220 5.68 8.19 1.07
N TRP A 221 6.98 7.88 1.13
CA TRP A 221 7.45 6.50 1.13
C TRP A 221 7.07 5.74 2.41
N ALA A 222 7.18 6.38 3.57
CA ALA A 222 6.75 5.80 4.85
C ALA A 222 5.24 5.55 4.95
N TYR A 223 4.44 6.37 4.26
CA TYR A 223 2.98 6.28 4.23
C TYR A 223 2.44 5.38 3.12
N GLU A 224 3.29 4.85 2.24
CA GLU A 224 2.87 3.99 1.12
C GLU A 224 2.02 2.79 1.62
N GLY A 225 1.11 2.30 0.78
CA GLY A 225 0.28 1.13 1.07
C GLY A 225 -1.21 1.44 1.26
N TRP A 226 -1.55 2.72 1.34
CA TRP A 226 -2.91 3.22 1.58
C TRP A 226 -3.89 2.98 0.41
N THR A 227 -3.40 2.64 -0.79
CA THR A 227 -4.21 2.42 -2.01
C THR A 227 -4.86 1.03 -2.09
N ASN A 228 -4.43 0.10 -1.24
CA ASN A 228 -4.62 -1.33 -1.47
C ASN A 228 -5.96 -1.90 -0.98
N LEU A 229 -6.60 -1.25 0.00
CA LEU A 229 -7.87 -1.75 0.57
C LEU A 229 -9.01 -1.78 -0.45
N ASN A 230 -9.00 -0.87 -1.42
CA ASN A 230 -10.03 -0.80 -2.47
C ASN A 230 -10.13 -2.07 -3.32
N THR A 231 -9.05 -2.85 -3.42
CA THR A 231 -9.03 -4.10 -4.19
C THR A 231 -9.91 -5.20 -3.61
N VAL A 232 -10.16 -5.16 -2.29
CA VAL A 232 -11.00 -6.14 -1.55
C VAL A 232 -12.37 -5.56 -1.18
N ALA A 233 -12.78 -4.45 -1.80
CA ALA A 233 -14.04 -3.77 -1.48
C ALA A 233 -15.29 -4.68 -1.59
N GLU A 234 -15.28 -5.65 -2.51
CA GLU A 234 -16.37 -6.62 -2.71
C GLU A 234 -16.49 -7.63 -1.56
N GLU A 235 -15.39 -7.90 -0.84
CA GLU A 235 -15.32 -8.77 0.34
C GLU A 235 -15.54 -8.01 1.66
N MET A 236 -15.73 -6.68 1.61
CA MET A 236 -16.01 -5.87 2.79
C MET A 236 -17.49 -5.89 3.19
N LYS A 237 -17.74 -5.90 4.50
CA LYS A 237 -19.07 -5.67 5.08
C LYS A 237 -19.42 -4.19 4.94
N ASN A 238 -20.62 -3.86 4.50
CA ASN A 238 -21.11 -2.48 4.33
C ASN A 238 -20.08 -1.54 3.66
N PRO A 239 -19.58 -1.87 2.45
CA PRO A 239 -18.41 -1.21 1.87
C PRO A 239 -18.62 0.29 1.64
N LYS A 240 -19.84 0.72 1.31
CA LYS A 240 -20.22 2.14 1.17
C LYS A 240 -19.86 3.01 2.39
N ARG A 241 -19.86 2.42 3.60
CA ARG A 241 -19.51 3.09 4.86
C ARG A 241 -18.14 2.66 5.37
N ASN A 242 -17.88 1.37 5.42
CA ASN A 242 -16.68 0.83 6.08
C ASN A 242 -15.40 1.08 5.28
N LEU A 243 -15.46 1.14 3.95
CA LEU A 243 -14.26 1.41 3.13
C LEU A 243 -13.76 2.86 3.34
N PRO A 244 -14.60 3.91 3.21
CA PRO A 244 -14.17 5.28 3.54
C PRO A 244 -13.63 5.42 4.96
N LEU A 245 -14.33 4.86 5.95
CA LEU A 245 -13.91 4.93 7.35
C LEU A 245 -12.57 4.22 7.57
N ALA A 246 -12.38 3.03 7.00
CA ALA A 246 -11.13 2.31 7.14
C ALA A 246 -9.95 3.07 6.52
N LEU A 247 -10.12 3.66 5.34
CA LEU A 247 -9.11 4.50 4.69
C LEU A 247 -8.73 5.70 5.56
N ILE A 248 -9.71 6.50 5.97
CA ILE A 248 -9.48 7.73 6.73
C ILE A 248 -8.86 7.43 8.10
N LEU A 249 -9.45 6.49 8.86
CA LEU A 249 -8.97 6.17 10.21
C LEU A 249 -7.57 5.56 10.20
N SER A 250 -7.25 4.74 9.19
CA SER A 250 -5.90 4.18 9.06
C SER A 250 -4.88 5.26 8.74
N ILE A 251 -5.15 6.12 7.75
CA ILE A 251 -4.19 7.15 7.35
C ILE A 251 -3.96 8.17 8.48
N VAL A 252 -5.04 8.64 9.12
CA VAL A 252 -4.95 9.56 10.26
C VAL A 252 -4.23 8.88 11.44
N GLY A 253 -4.59 7.64 11.75
CA GLY A 253 -3.98 6.88 12.85
C GLY A 253 -2.47 6.68 12.64
N VAL A 254 -2.05 6.31 11.43
CA VAL A 254 -0.63 6.15 11.08
C VAL A 254 0.09 7.50 11.09
N ALA A 255 -0.55 8.58 10.64
CA ALA A 255 0.06 9.91 10.68
C ALA A 255 0.33 10.40 12.10
N VAL A 256 -0.65 10.25 12.99
CA VAL A 256 -0.48 10.55 14.41
C VAL A 256 0.61 9.65 15.01
N LEU A 257 0.57 8.35 14.72
CA LEU A 257 1.57 7.40 15.21
C LEU A 257 2.99 7.82 14.82
N TYR A 258 3.23 8.18 13.56
CA TYR A 258 4.56 8.56 13.09
C TYR A 258 5.04 9.88 13.69
N VAL A 259 4.20 10.90 13.78
CA VAL A 259 4.57 12.18 14.43
C VAL A 259 4.92 11.96 15.90
N VAL A 260 4.06 11.24 16.63
CA VAL A 260 4.25 10.97 18.06
C VAL A 260 5.47 10.07 18.30
N PHE A 261 5.70 9.07 17.44
CA PHE A 261 6.88 8.22 17.50
C PHE A 261 8.17 9.03 17.35
N ASN A 262 8.28 9.87 16.32
CA ASN A 262 9.48 10.68 16.10
C ASN A 262 9.69 11.67 17.26
N TYR A 263 8.63 12.29 17.76
CA TYR A 263 8.75 13.17 18.93
C TYR A 263 9.20 12.40 20.18
N SER A 264 8.72 11.19 20.40
CA SER A 264 9.15 10.33 21.53
C SER A 264 10.63 9.96 21.43
N VAL A 265 11.16 9.75 20.22
CA VAL A 265 12.59 9.52 19.98
C VAL A 265 13.41 10.75 20.38
N TYR A 266 12.94 11.95 20.03
CA TYR A 266 13.62 13.20 20.38
C TYR A 266 13.58 13.55 21.87
N ARG A 267 12.66 12.96 22.64
CA ARG A 267 12.62 13.04 24.10
C ARG A 267 13.65 12.11 24.78
N VAL A 268 14.16 11.12 24.05
CA VAL A 268 15.06 10.08 24.57
C VAL A 268 16.51 10.33 24.18
N LEU A 269 16.76 10.73 22.94
CA LEU A 269 18.10 10.89 22.41
C LEU A 269 18.56 12.36 22.49
N PRO A 270 19.74 12.64 23.06
CA PRO A 270 20.33 13.98 23.01
C PRO A 270 20.50 14.45 21.56
N TYR A 271 20.30 15.75 21.33
CA TYR A 271 20.35 16.33 19.99
C TYR A 271 21.69 16.06 19.27
N ASP A 272 22.82 16.22 19.96
CA ASP A 272 24.14 15.99 19.38
C ASP A 272 24.34 14.53 18.94
N THR A 273 23.83 13.57 19.70
CA THR A 273 23.84 12.15 19.33
C THR A 273 23.02 11.89 18.08
N ILE A 274 21.83 12.51 17.95
CA ILE A 274 21.01 12.41 16.75
C ILE A 274 21.76 12.94 15.53
N LEU A 275 22.41 14.11 15.65
CA LEU A 275 23.17 14.71 14.56
C LEU A 275 24.35 13.85 14.13
N GLU A 276 25.11 13.31 15.08
CA GLU A 276 26.24 12.44 14.81
C GLU A 276 25.78 11.18 14.06
N MET A 277 24.70 10.55 14.53
CA MET A 277 24.11 9.38 13.86
C MET A 277 23.70 9.69 12.42
N VAL A 278 22.95 10.78 12.20
CA VAL A 278 22.47 11.19 10.88
C VAL A 278 23.63 11.55 9.94
N LYS A 279 24.66 12.26 10.43
CA LYS A 279 25.88 12.61 9.66
C LYS A 279 26.66 11.37 9.25
N ASN A 280 26.72 10.35 10.11
CA ASN A 280 27.38 9.08 9.83
C ASN A 280 26.51 8.12 8.98
N GLY A 281 25.33 8.56 8.53
CA GLY A 281 24.41 7.75 7.74
C GLY A 281 23.65 6.68 8.53
N ASN A 282 23.72 6.70 9.87
CA ASN A 282 22.93 5.84 10.74
C ASN A 282 21.58 6.48 11.04
N PHE A 283 20.58 6.16 10.21
CA PHE A 283 19.25 6.74 10.35
C PHE A 283 18.34 6.03 11.36
N TYR A 284 18.79 4.94 12.00
CA TYR A 284 17.98 4.09 12.89
C TYR A 284 17.74 4.72 14.27
N LEU A 285 17.22 5.95 14.31
CA LEU A 285 16.97 6.71 15.53
C LEU A 285 15.98 6.00 16.46
N GLY A 286 15.00 5.27 15.91
CA GLY A 286 14.07 4.48 16.72
C GLY A 286 14.74 3.32 17.44
N THR A 287 15.72 2.67 16.79
CA THR A 287 16.52 1.60 17.41
C THR A 287 17.41 2.16 18.52
N ALA A 288 18.09 3.27 18.26
CA ALA A 288 18.91 3.96 19.26
C ALA A 288 18.08 4.41 20.46
N ALA A 289 16.89 4.98 20.26
CA ALA A 289 16.02 5.36 21.36
C ALA A 289 15.59 4.14 22.20
N ALA A 290 15.27 3.02 21.56
CA ALA A 290 14.94 1.79 22.28
C ALA A 290 16.15 1.25 23.06
N GLU A 291 17.35 1.33 22.50
CA GLU A 291 18.59 0.95 23.17
C GLU A 291 18.87 1.85 24.39
N THR A 292 18.69 3.16 24.27
CA THR A 292 18.82 4.09 25.41
C THR A 292 17.81 3.79 26.53
N LEU A 293 16.57 3.41 26.18
CA LEU A 293 15.52 3.12 27.15
C LEU A 293 15.68 1.75 27.83
N PHE A 294 16.11 0.73 27.09
CA PHE A 294 16.01 -0.68 27.51
C PHE A 294 17.32 -1.48 27.36
N GLY A 295 18.43 -0.83 27.01
CA GLY A 295 19.71 -1.46 26.70
C GLY A 295 19.61 -2.42 25.51
N VAL A 296 20.40 -3.51 25.55
CA VAL A 296 20.43 -4.55 24.51
C VAL A 296 19.04 -5.14 24.22
N THR A 297 18.17 -5.24 25.24
CA THR A 297 16.79 -5.69 25.08
C THR A 297 15.99 -4.77 24.16
N GLY A 298 16.26 -3.46 24.16
CA GLY A 298 15.63 -2.48 23.29
C GLY A 298 15.89 -2.74 21.81
N MET A 299 17.14 -3.08 21.47
CA MET A 299 17.49 -3.47 20.09
C MET A 299 16.74 -4.74 19.65
N ALA A 300 16.64 -5.74 20.53
CA ALA A 300 15.90 -6.97 20.26
C ALA A 300 14.38 -6.71 20.09
N ILE A 301 13.82 -5.79 20.89
CA ILE A 301 12.42 -5.34 20.76
C ILE A 301 12.19 -4.72 19.38
N VAL A 302 13.05 -3.80 18.93
CA VAL A 302 12.92 -3.16 17.62
C VAL A 302 13.12 -4.14 16.47
N GLY A 303 14.15 -4.99 16.53
CA GLY A 303 14.38 -6.04 15.52
C GLY A 303 13.16 -6.97 15.37
N THR A 304 12.58 -7.39 16.50
CA THR A 304 11.35 -8.20 16.51
C THR A 304 10.16 -7.44 15.93
N ALA A 305 9.99 -6.15 16.29
CA ALA A 305 8.94 -5.30 15.75
C ALA A 305 9.04 -5.12 14.24
N MET A 306 10.26 -4.93 13.72
CA MET A 306 10.53 -4.84 12.29
C MET A 306 10.16 -6.14 11.56
N MET A 307 10.55 -7.30 12.09
CA MET A 307 10.17 -8.60 11.51
C MET A 307 8.65 -8.79 11.48
N LEU A 308 7.96 -8.50 12.59
CA LEU A 308 6.50 -8.57 12.68
C LEU A 308 5.83 -7.59 11.71
N ALA A 309 6.38 -6.38 11.56
CA ALA A 309 5.87 -5.39 10.63
C ALA A 309 5.97 -5.83 9.17
N ILE A 310 7.15 -6.31 8.75
CA ILE A 310 7.37 -6.79 7.39
C ILE A 310 6.49 -8.02 7.09
N PHE A 311 6.41 -8.98 8.01
CA PHE A 311 5.55 -10.16 7.86
C PHE A 311 4.06 -9.78 7.72
N ASN A 312 3.60 -8.81 8.52
CA ASN A 312 2.22 -8.32 8.44
C ASN A 312 1.93 -7.59 7.11
N SER A 313 2.87 -6.75 6.64
CA SER A 313 2.74 -6.09 5.33
C SER A 313 2.73 -7.13 4.19
N LEU A 314 3.58 -8.17 4.28
CA LEU A 314 3.62 -9.26 3.30
C LEU A 314 2.28 -9.99 3.22
N ASN A 315 1.69 -10.37 4.35
CA ASN A 315 0.36 -10.99 4.37
C ASN A 315 -0.70 -10.05 3.77
N GLY A 316 -0.67 -8.77 4.10
CA GLY A 316 -1.57 -7.75 3.55
C GLY A 316 -1.51 -7.70 2.03
N CYS A 317 -0.30 -7.61 1.46
CA CYS A 317 -0.05 -7.62 0.02
C CYS A 317 -0.55 -8.91 -0.66
N ILE A 318 -0.21 -10.07 -0.11
CA ILE A 318 -0.66 -11.38 -0.60
C ILE A 318 -2.19 -11.48 -0.57
N MET A 319 -2.84 -10.92 0.45
CA MET A 319 -4.29 -10.94 0.56
C MET A 319 -4.97 -10.06 -0.52
N VAL A 320 -4.46 -8.86 -0.78
CA VAL A 320 -5.19 -7.85 -1.56
C VAL A 320 -4.92 -7.90 -3.07
N PHE A 321 -3.67 -8.07 -3.49
CA PHE A 321 -3.28 -7.92 -4.91
C PHE A 321 -3.96 -8.89 -5.89
N PRO A 322 -4.16 -10.18 -5.56
CA PRO A 322 -4.77 -11.13 -6.49
C PRO A 322 -6.20 -10.76 -6.93
N ARG A 323 -6.89 -9.90 -6.17
CA ARG A 323 -8.25 -9.45 -6.51
C ARG A 323 -8.27 -8.56 -7.76
N MET A 324 -7.15 -7.90 -8.09
CA MET A 324 -7.01 -7.17 -9.35
C MET A 324 -7.03 -8.12 -10.55
N TYR A 325 -6.26 -9.20 -10.51
CA TYR A 325 -6.18 -10.14 -11.63
C TYR A 325 -7.48 -10.95 -11.80
N TYR A 326 -8.13 -11.25 -10.68
CA TYR A 326 -9.49 -11.80 -10.68
C TYR A 326 -10.47 -10.85 -11.39
N ALA A 327 -10.43 -9.54 -11.09
CA ALA A 327 -11.30 -8.56 -11.72
C ALA A 327 -11.04 -8.47 -13.24
N MET A 328 -9.77 -8.36 -13.64
CA MET A 328 -9.38 -8.36 -15.07
C MET A 328 -9.91 -9.60 -15.81
N ALA A 329 -9.77 -10.79 -15.21
CA ALA A 329 -10.24 -12.03 -15.81
C ALA A 329 -11.77 -12.10 -15.86
N ARG A 330 -12.47 -11.61 -14.83
CA ARG A 330 -13.93 -11.51 -14.81
C ARG A 330 -14.45 -10.62 -15.93
N ASP A 331 -13.70 -9.57 -16.26
CA ASP A 331 -14.02 -8.63 -17.33
C ASP A 331 -13.59 -9.14 -18.71
N GLY A 332 -13.05 -10.36 -18.81
CA GLY A 332 -12.60 -10.96 -20.08
C GLY A 332 -11.28 -10.38 -20.60
N ALA A 333 -10.63 -9.51 -19.84
CA ALA A 333 -9.36 -8.89 -20.19
C ALA A 333 -8.16 -9.79 -19.82
N LEU A 334 -8.38 -10.91 -19.13
CA LEU A 334 -7.35 -11.91 -18.83
C LEU A 334 -7.92 -13.34 -18.92
N PHE A 335 -7.08 -14.36 -18.72
CA PHE A 335 -7.51 -15.76 -18.79
C PHE A 335 -8.69 -16.07 -17.86
N LYS A 336 -9.78 -16.61 -18.42
CA LYS A 336 -11.03 -16.95 -17.71
C LYS A 336 -10.84 -17.85 -16.48
N SER A 337 -9.76 -18.62 -16.44
CA SER A 337 -9.41 -19.45 -15.28
C SER A 337 -9.19 -18.62 -14.01
N LEU A 338 -8.62 -17.40 -14.10
CA LEU A 338 -8.37 -16.56 -12.93
C LEU A 338 -9.65 -15.94 -12.36
N ALA A 339 -10.75 -15.92 -13.12
CA ALA A 339 -12.06 -15.44 -12.68
C ALA A 339 -12.84 -16.49 -11.86
N LYS A 340 -12.31 -17.72 -11.71
CA LYS A 340 -13.00 -18.79 -10.97
C LYS A 340 -12.82 -18.59 -9.46
N LEU A 341 -13.95 -18.56 -8.74
CA LEU A 341 -13.97 -18.59 -7.28
C LEU A 341 -14.09 -20.02 -6.77
N HIS A 342 -13.39 -20.34 -5.68
CA HIS A 342 -13.52 -21.63 -5.03
C HIS A 342 -14.94 -21.84 -4.47
N PRO A 343 -15.59 -23.01 -4.66
CA PRO A 343 -16.98 -23.22 -4.26
C PRO A 343 -17.28 -22.93 -2.78
N THR A 344 -16.39 -23.39 -1.89
CA THR A 344 -16.54 -23.26 -0.42
C THR A 344 -15.99 -21.94 0.12
N TYR A 345 -14.70 -21.65 -0.14
CA TYR A 345 -14.00 -20.49 0.40
C TYR A 345 -14.36 -19.17 -0.30
N ARG A 346 -14.90 -19.21 -1.53
CA ARG A 346 -15.26 -18.02 -2.33
C ARG A 346 -14.09 -17.06 -2.59
N THR A 347 -12.88 -17.60 -2.61
CA THR A 347 -11.62 -16.92 -2.91
C THR A 347 -11.17 -17.21 -4.35
N PRO A 348 -10.48 -16.27 -5.02
CA PRO A 348 -9.97 -16.47 -6.38
C PRO A 348 -8.63 -17.23 -6.36
N ILE A 349 -8.68 -18.54 -6.09
CA ILE A 349 -7.47 -19.37 -5.88
C ILE A 349 -6.51 -19.30 -7.08
N ASN A 350 -7.03 -19.32 -8.31
CA ASN A 350 -6.17 -19.27 -9.49
C ASN A 350 -5.43 -17.94 -9.61
N ALA A 351 -6.08 -16.82 -9.30
CA ALA A 351 -5.42 -15.51 -9.28
C ALA A 351 -4.37 -15.43 -8.16
N GLN A 352 -4.67 -16.04 -7.00
CA GLN A 352 -3.74 -16.15 -5.88
C GLN A 352 -2.50 -16.96 -6.26
N LEU A 353 -2.68 -18.11 -6.93
CA LEU A 353 -1.59 -18.95 -7.43
C LEU A 353 -0.74 -18.20 -8.46
N ALA A 354 -1.37 -17.51 -9.40
CA ALA A 354 -0.65 -16.73 -10.42
C ALA A 354 0.23 -15.64 -9.79
N SER A 355 -0.31 -14.91 -8.80
CA SER A 355 0.45 -13.90 -8.04
C SER A 355 1.59 -14.52 -7.23
N MET A 356 1.34 -15.65 -6.56
CA MET A 356 2.33 -16.39 -5.78
C MET A 356 3.49 -16.84 -6.67
N VAL A 357 3.20 -17.46 -7.82
CA VAL A 357 4.20 -17.94 -8.79
C VAL A 357 5.03 -16.77 -9.33
N MET A 358 4.39 -15.68 -9.72
CA MET A 358 5.10 -14.50 -10.22
C MET A 358 6.02 -13.89 -9.17
N ALA A 359 5.57 -13.77 -7.92
CA ALA A 359 6.41 -13.31 -6.82
C ALA A 359 7.61 -14.24 -6.57
N MET A 360 7.40 -15.56 -6.58
CA MET A 360 8.52 -16.52 -6.42
C MET A 360 9.55 -16.41 -7.56
N ILE A 361 9.12 -16.20 -8.81
CA ILE A 361 10.01 -15.97 -9.95
C ILE A 361 10.87 -14.71 -9.70
N LEU A 362 10.27 -13.64 -9.18
CA LEU A 362 10.97 -12.40 -8.87
C LEU A 362 11.97 -12.56 -7.72
N VAL A 363 11.62 -13.30 -6.66
CA VAL A 363 12.55 -13.66 -5.57
C VAL A 363 13.79 -14.41 -6.11
N CYS A 364 13.61 -15.30 -7.09
CA CYS A 364 14.72 -16.06 -7.66
C CYS A 364 15.58 -15.25 -8.64
N SER A 365 15.02 -14.22 -9.29
CA SER A 365 15.65 -13.51 -10.41
C SER A 365 16.18 -12.12 -10.09
N ARG A 366 15.79 -11.51 -8.95
CA ARG A 366 16.13 -10.14 -8.60
C ARG A 366 16.61 -10.01 -7.17
N SER A 367 17.46 -9.02 -6.94
CA SER A 367 17.85 -8.57 -5.59
C SER A 367 16.76 -7.70 -4.95
N LEU A 368 16.83 -7.53 -3.62
CA LEU A 368 15.90 -6.67 -2.89
C LEU A 368 15.91 -5.23 -3.40
N SER A 369 17.10 -4.67 -3.66
CA SER A 369 17.25 -3.30 -4.15
C SER A 369 16.59 -3.11 -5.52
N GLU A 370 16.84 -4.01 -6.47
CA GLU A 370 16.20 -3.97 -7.79
C GLU A 370 14.67 -4.05 -7.69
N LEU A 371 14.14 -4.90 -6.82
CA LEU A 371 12.69 -5.02 -6.63
C LEU A 371 12.10 -3.74 -6.03
N THR A 372 12.77 -3.12 -5.07
CA THR A 372 12.29 -1.84 -4.50
C THR A 372 12.28 -0.71 -5.52
N SER A 373 13.30 -0.63 -6.38
CA SER A 373 13.34 0.35 -7.48
C SER A 373 12.22 0.09 -8.50
N LEU A 374 11.98 -1.18 -8.84
CA LEU A 374 10.92 -1.60 -9.76
C LEU A 374 9.52 -1.14 -9.33
N VAL A 375 9.22 -1.32 -8.04
CA VAL A 375 7.90 -1.01 -7.45
C VAL A 375 7.63 0.49 -7.44
N ALA A 376 8.65 1.30 -7.14
CA ALA A 376 8.53 2.75 -7.05
C ALA A 376 8.02 3.40 -8.35
N ILE A 377 8.36 2.81 -9.50
CA ILE A 377 8.03 3.31 -10.85
C ILE A 377 6.54 3.12 -11.19
N CYS A 378 6.05 1.90 -10.96
CA CYS A 378 4.90 1.37 -11.70
C CYS A 378 3.57 1.95 -11.24
N GLY A 379 3.51 2.53 -10.04
CA GLY A 379 2.28 3.07 -9.45
C GLY A 379 2.00 4.52 -9.78
N LEU A 380 3.03 5.36 -9.99
CA LEU A 380 2.88 6.82 -9.97
C LEU A 380 1.92 7.36 -11.04
N ILE A 381 2.07 6.89 -12.29
CA ILE A 381 1.23 7.33 -13.41
C ILE A 381 -0.22 6.91 -13.19
N PHE A 382 -0.45 5.66 -12.84
CA PHE A 382 -1.81 5.13 -12.65
C PHE A 382 -2.50 5.71 -11.41
N HIS A 383 -1.76 6.04 -10.35
CA HIS A 383 -2.29 6.78 -9.20
C HIS A 383 -2.72 8.19 -9.61
N GLY A 384 -1.88 8.92 -10.37
CA GLY A 384 -2.23 10.22 -10.94
C GLY A 384 -3.52 10.18 -11.75
N MET A 385 -3.63 9.21 -12.67
CA MET A 385 -4.85 8.98 -13.45
C MET A 385 -6.05 8.61 -12.56
N THR A 386 -5.83 7.86 -11.48
CA THR A 386 -6.89 7.51 -10.53
C THR A 386 -7.43 8.74 -9.80
N PHE A 387 -6.58 9.69 -9.39
CA PHE A 387 -7.06 10.96 -8.81
C PHE A 387 -7.87 11.79 -9.82
N LEU A 388 -7.38 11.88 -11.05
CA LEU A 388 -8.10 12.56 -12.13
C LEU A 388 -9.44 11.87 -12.45
N SER A 389 -9.53 10.54 -12.26
CA SER A 389 -10.75 9.77 -12.49
C SER A 389 -11.93 10.26 -11.64
N VAL A 390 -11.70 10.84 -10.46
CA VAL A 390 -12.76 11.44 -9.64
C VAL A 390 -13.47 12.58 -10.41
N ILE A 391 -12.69 13.47 -11.04
CA ILE A 391 -13.23 14.58 -11.84
C ILE A 391 -13.95 14.03 -13.07
N VAL A 392 -13.33 13.08 -13.78
CA VAL A 392 -13.89 12.47 -15.00
C VAL A 392 -15.21 11.76 -14.70
N LEU A 393 -15.28 10.96 -13.65
CA LEU A 393 -16.47 10.18 -13.29
C LEU A 393 -17.59 11.04 -12.69
N ARG A 394 -17.27 12.19 -12.08
CA ARG A 394 -18.29 13.20 -11.72
C ARG A 394 -18.96 13.81 -12.93
N ARG A 395 -18.23 14.01 -14.03
CA ARG A 395 -18.79 14.50 -15.30
C ARG A 395 -19.53 13.40 -16.08
N LYS A 396 -18.94 12.20 -16.16
CA LYS A 396 -19.48 11.08 -16.92
C LYS A 396 -20.73 10.45 -16.28
N TYR A 397 -20.76 10.37 -14.95
CA TYR A 397 -21.85 9.78 -14.18
C TYR A 397 -22.37 10.73 -13.10
N PRO A 398 -23.01 11.87 -13.47
CA PRO A 398 -23.40 12.90 -12.52
C PRO A 398 -24.42 12.41 -11.48
N THR A 399 -25.35 11.53 -11.88
CA THR A 399 -26.44 11.03 -11.03
C THR A 399 -26.10 9.79 -10.21
N MET A 400 -24.91 9.20 -10.40
CA MET A 400 -24.52 8.01 -9.63
C MET A 400 -24.35 8.36 -8.15
N GLU A 401 -24.90 7.50 -7.28
CA GLU A 401 -24.83 7.66 -5.84
C GLU A 401 -23.38 7.68 -5.35
N ARG A 402 -23.04 8.67 -4.51
CA ARG A 402 -21.71 8.82 -3.89
C ARG A 402 -21.86 8.85 -2.37
N PRO A 403 -21.78 7.68 -1.70
CA PRO A 403 -21.95 7.60 -0.25
C PRO A 403 -20.91 8.41 0.52
N TYR A 404 -19.71 8.54 -0.04
CA TYR A 404 -18.68 9.46 0.41
C TYR A 404 -18.31 10.41 -0.73
N LYS A 405 -18.06 11.68 -0.40
CA LYS A 405 -17.60 12.70 -1.33
C LYS A 405 -16.27 13.26 -0.85
N VAL A 406 -15.32 13.40 -1.78
CA VAL A 406 -14.01 14.02 -1.55
C VAL A 406 -14.18 15.39 -0.91
N TRP A 407 -13.56 15.56 0.25
CA TRP A 407 -13.47 16.82 0.97
C TRP A 407 -12.63 17.84 0.19
N LEU A 408 -13.02 19.12 0.25
CA LEU A 408 -12.39 20.24 -0.46
C LEU A 408 -12.28 20.04 -1.99
N TYR A 409 -13.20 19.31 -2.60
CA TYR A 409 -13.25 19.20 -4.06
C TYR A 409 -13.47 20.58 -4.74
N PRO A 410 -12.76 20.91 -5.84
CA PRO A 410 -11.73 20.14 -6.52
C PRO A 410 -10.29 20.42 -6.02
N PHE A 411 -10.12 21.34 -5.07
CA PHE A 411 -8.81 21.78 -4.58
C PHE A 411 -7.95 20.63 -4.05
N SER A 412 -8.52 19.71 -3.28
CA SER A 412 -7.81 18.53 -2.77
C SER A 412 -7.22 17.66 -3.90
N ILE A 413 -7.96 17.47 -4.99
CA ILE A 413 -7.49 16.69 -6.14
C ILE A 413 -6.38 17.45 -6.87
N ILE A 414 -6.55 18.74 -7.10
CA ILE A 414 -5.55 19.58 -7.77
C ILE A 414 -4.23 19.54 -6.98
N LEU A 415 -4.29 19.68 -5.66
CA LEU A 415 -3.13 19.63 -4.79
C LEU A 415 -2.41 18.27 -4.90
N VAL A 416 -3.14 17.16 -4.80
CA VAL A 416 -2.57 15.81 -4.94
C VAL A 416 -1.97 15.58 -6.33
N LEU A 417 -2.61 16.09 -7.40
CA LEU A 417 -2.08 16.00 -8.76
C LEU A 417 -0.77 16.79 -8.92
N ILE A 418 -0.65 17.97 -8.30
CA ILE A 418 0.60 18.75 -8.30
C ILE A 418 1.71 17.96 -7.61
N PHE A 419 1.44 17.36 -6.44
CA PHE A 419 2.42 16.52 -5.74
C PHE A 419 2.82 15.27 -6.54
N MET A 420 1.86 14.60 -7.19
CA MET A 420 2.15 13.45 -8.04
C MET A 420 2.98 13.85 -9.27
N LEU A 421 2.69 15.00 -9.87
CA LEU A 421 3.48 15.51 -10.99
C LEU A 421 4.92 15.84 -10.54
N ALA A 422 5.09 16.46 -9.38
CA ALA A 422 6.40 16.74 -8.81
C ALA A 422 7.19 15.44 -8.53
N LEU A 423 6.53 14.40 -7.99
CA LEU A 423 7.13 13.07 -7.80
C LEU A 423 7.58 12.42 -9.11
N ILE A 424 6.74 12.49 -10.15
CA ILE A 424 7.08 11.94 -11.48
C ILE A 424 8.28 12.69 -12.06
N ILE A 425 8.28 14.02 -12.02
CA ILE A 425 9.41 14.84 -12.52
C ILE A 425 10.68 14.50 -11.75
N ASN A 426 10.62 14.43 -10.42
CA ASN A 426 11.77 14.08 -9.59
C ASN A 426 12.30 12.68 -9.94
N THR A 427 11.41 11.70 -10.15
CA THR A 427 11.79 10.33 -10.54
C THR A 427 12.47 10.31 -11.91
N ILE A 428 11.95 11.04 -12.89
CA ILE A 428 12.57 11.14 -14.24
C ILE A 428 13.98 11.74 -14.15
N TRP A 429 14.17 12.74 -13.29
CA TRP A 429 15.47 13.41 -13.13
C TRP A 429 16.49 12.55 -12.38
N GLN A 430 16.07 11.88 -11.32
CA GLN A 430 16.97 11.10 -10.45
C GLN A 430 17.26 9.71 -11.02
N ASP A 431 16.30 9.09 -11.70
CA ASP A 431 16.44 7.74 -12.26
C ASP A 431 15.66 7.59 -13.59
N PRO A 432 16.23 8.10 -14.69
CA PRO A 432 15.56 8.12 -16.00
C PRO A 432 15.32 6.73 -16.58
N VAL A 433 16.17 5.74 -16.25
CA VAL A 433 16.02 4.35 -16.73
C VAL A 433 14.77 3.72 -16.11
N THR A 434 14.66 3.83 -14.80
CA THR A 434 13.51 3.46 -13.97
C THR A 434 12.25 4.16 -14.47
N ALA A 435 12.27 5.47 -14.70
CA ALA A 435 11.12 6.18 -15.27
C ALA A 435 10.71 5.67 -16.68
N ALA A 436 11.67 5.36 -17.55
CA ALA A 436 11.39 4.83 -18.89
C ALA A 436 10.73 3.45 -18.85
N LEU A 437 11.19 2.55 -17.96
CA LEU A 437 10.56 1.24 -17.76
C LEU A 437 9.09 1.36 -17.34
N GLY A 438 8.76 2.40 -16.58
CA GLY A 438 7.39 2.74 -16.16
C GLY A 438 6.44 3.11 -17.28
N LEU A 439 6.97 3.43 -18.46
CA LEU A 439 6.19 3.71 -19.67
C LEU A 439 6.21 2.52 -20.62
N ILE A 440 7.38 1.91 -20.81
CA ILE A 440 7.58 0.80 -21.74
C ILE A 440 6.70 -0.39 -21.37
N VAL A 441 6.67 -0.79 -20.09
CA VAL A 441 5.95 -2.00 -19.68
C VAL A 441 4.43 -1.85 -19.86
N PRO A 442 3.79 -0.75 -19.44
CA PRO A 442 2.40 -0.49 -19.80
C PRO A 442 2.15 -0.55 -21.31
N ILE A 443 3.02 0.04 -22.13
CA ILE A 443 2.86 0.06 -23.60
C ILE A 443 2.96 -1.37 -24.19
N LEU A 444 3.93 -2.18 -23.72
CA LEU A 444 4.01 -3.59 -24.09
C LEU A 444 2.76 -4.35 -23.66
N GLY A 445 2.25 -4.06 -22.46
CA GLY A 445 0.97 -4.54 -21.97
C GLY A 445 -0.19 -4.23 -22.93
N LEU A 446 -0.26 -2.99 -23.44
CA LEU A 446 -1.26 -2.62 -24.43
C LEU A 446 -1.14 -3.46 -25.71
N GLY A 447 0.07 -3.71 -26.19
CA GLY A 447 0.31 -4.60 -27.34
C GLY A 447 -0.20 -6.03 -27.09
N ILE A 448 0.08 -6.58 -25.91
CA ILE A 448 -0.42 -7.90 -25.48
C ILE A 448 -1.96 -7.93 -25.46
N TYR A 449 -2.60 -6.88 -24.96
CA TYR A 449 -4.07 -6.78 -24.93
C TYR A 449 -4.68 -6.83 -26.32
N GLU A 450 -4.18 -6.00 -27.24
CA GLU A 450 -4.72 -5.91 -28.61
C GLU A 450 -4.56 -7.23 -29.37
N ILE A 451 -3.45 -7.94 -29.16
CA ILE A 451 -3.15 -9.20 -29.87
C ILE A 451 -3.92 -10.38 -29.25
N LEU A 452 -3.96 -10.51 -27.92
CA LEU A 452 -4.40 -11.75 -27.26
C LEU A 452 -5.78 -11.65 -26.59
N PHE A 453 -6.16 -10.48 -26.07
CA PHE A 453 -7.31 -10.38 -25.15
C PHE A 453 -8.47 -9.56 -25.69
N ARG A 454 -8.26 -8.63 -26.63
CA ARG A 454 -9.30 -7.76 -27.18
C ARG A 454 -10.53 -8.53 -27.68
N ARG A 455 -10.34 -9.53 -28.54
CA ARG A 455 -11.45 -10.36 -29.06
C ARG A 455 -12.21 -11.10 -27.96
N SER A 456 -11.50 -11.58 -26.95
CA SER A 456 -12.10 -12.28 -25.80
C SER A 456 -12.91 -11.33 -24.93
N HIS A 457 -12.41 -10.11 -24.75
CA HIS A 457 -13.08 -9.04 -24.00
C HIS A 457 -14.34 -8.53 -24.72
N GLU A 458 -14.24 -8.27 -26.02
CA GLU A 458 -15.38 -7.87 -26.87
C GLU A 458 -16.50 -8.93 -26.84
N ALA A 459 -16.12 -10.20 -26.98
CA ALA A 459 -17.05 -11.33 -26.86
C ALA A 459 -17.70 -11.43 -25.47
N ALA A 460 -16.96 -11.11 -24.40
CA ALA A 460 -17.48 -11.15 -23.04
C ALA A 460 -18.39 -9.97 -22.69
N THR A 461 -18.12 -8.79 -23.27
CA THR A 461 -18.85 -7.55 -22.97
C THR A 461 -20.00 -7.27 -23.94
N GLY A 462 -20.15 -8.06 -25.00
CA GLY A 462 -21.19 -7.88 -26.01
C GLY A 462 -21.00 -6.64 -26.90
N LYS A 463 -19.86 -5.96 -26.78
CA LYS A 463 -19.47 -4.87 -27.68
C LYS A 463 -18.79 -5.50 -28.90
N LYS A 464 -19.55 -5.68 -29.98
CA LYS A 464 -18.96 -5.76 -31.32
C LYS A 464 -18.80 -4.33 -31.81
N ASP A 465 -17.58 -3.99 -32.25
CA ASP A 465 -17.30 -2.72 -32.94
C ASP A 465 -18.25 -2.49 -34.13
#